data_AF-W1VA71-F1
#
_entry.id   AF-W1VA71-F1
#
_cell.length_a   1.000
_cell.length_b   1.000
_cell.length_c   1.000
_cell.angle_alpha   90.00
_cell.angle_beta   90.00
_cell.angle_gamma   90.00
#
_symmetry.space_group_name_H-M   'P 1'
#
loop_
_entity.id
_entity.type
_entity.pdbx_description
1 polymer ?
#
loop_
_entity_poly.entity_id
_entity_poly.type
_entity_poly.pdbx_seq_one_letter_code
_entity_poly.pdbx_strand_id
1 'polypeptide(L)'
;NYTWNDGKSLSLCDRTLIMGILNGTPDSFSDGGQFNTPETAAAHVKQMIEDGADIIDLGVESTRPGSTPLTADEEIERLSLLIEPVLQASTVPVSIDTYHAKTAEYAFSKGAHILNDVWGLHYDPDMAAVVAKYKVPVI
;
A
#
# COMPACT_ATOMS: atom_id res chain seq x y z
N ASN A 1 -2.13 -18.53 -7.47
CA ASN A 1 -2.37 -18.50 -6.02
C ASN A 1 -1.09 -18.07 -5.32
N TYR A 2 -1.16 -17.05 -4.47
CA TYR A 2 -0.07 -16.54 -3.66
C TYR A 2 -0.30 -16.86 -2.19
N THR A 3 0.78 -17.07 -1.45
CA THR A 3 0.75 -17.30 0.00
C THR A 3 1.97 -16.65 0.61
N TRP A 4 1.76 -15.88 1.67
CA TRP A 4 2.82 -15.19 2.40
C TRP A 4 3.08 -15.85 3.76
N ASN A 5 4.24 -15.54 4.35
CA ASN A 5 4.70 -16.19 5.60
C ASN A 5 3.82 -15.86 6.81
N ASP A 6 3.03 -14.78 6.75
CA ASP A 6 2.10 -14.37 7.79
C ASP A 6 0.71 -15.04 7.65
N GLY A 7 0.57 -15.98 6.72
CA GLY A 7 -0.64 -16.77 6.51
C GLY A 7 -1.66 -16.15 5.55
N LYS A 8 -1.43 -14.93 5.07
CA LYS A 8 -2.28 -14.31 4.05
C LYS A 8 -2.12 -15.03 2.71
N SER A 9 -3.18 -15.05 1.92
CA SER A 9 -3.18 -15.71 0.61
C SER A 9 -4.11 -15.02 -0.38
N LEU A 10 -3.85 -15.25 -1.67
CA LEU A 10 -4.64 -14.71 -2.77
C LEU A 10 -4.82 -15.78 -3.85
N SER A 11 -6.06 -16.16 -4.15
CA SER A 11 -6.39 -17.07 -5.25
C SER A 11 -6.77 -16.27 -6.49
N LEU A 12 -6.09 -16.54 -7.60
CA LEU A 12 -6.35 -15.84 -8.86
C LEU A 12 -7.26 -16.69 -9.75
N CYS A 13 -7.96 -16.02 -10.68
CA CYS A 13 -8.77 -16.62 -11.76
C CYS A 13 -10.10 -17.29 -11.35
N ASP A 14 -10.43 -17.36 -10.06
CA ASP A 14 -11.72 -17.91 -9.60
C ASP A 14 -12.86 -16.88 -9.68
N ARG A 15 -12.54 -15.60 -9.43
CA ARG A 15 -13.44 -14.45 -9.52
C ARG A 15 -12.64 -13.15 -9.65
N THR A 16 -13.32 -12.04 -9.93
CA THR A 16 -12.73 -10.70 -9.78
C THR A 16 -12.34 -10.48 -8.32
N LEU A 17 -11.12 -9.98 -8.12
CA LEU A 17 -10.60 -9.58 -6.81
C LEU A 17 -10.79 -8.08 -6.64
N ILE A 18 -11.15 -7.66 -5.43
CA ILE A 18 -11.38 -6.27 -5.08
C ILE A 18 -10.20 -5.73 -4.30
N MET A 19 -9.59 -4.64 -4.78
CA MET A 19 -8.54 -3.92 -4.09
C MET A 19 -9.12 -2.66 -3.47
N GLY A 20 -9.15 -2.58 -2.15
CA GLY A 20 -9.60 -1.41 -1.40
C GLY A 20 -8.49 -0.36 -1.32
N ILE A 21 -8.78 0.86 -1.77
CA ILE A 21 -7.81 1.96 -1.82
C ILE A 21 -7.80 2.71 -0.48
N LEU A 22 -6.65 2.71 0.19
CA LEU A 22 -6.41 3.44 1.43
C LEU A 22 -5.39 4.57 1.18
N ASN A 23 -5.90 5.79 1.00
CA ASN A 23 -5.08 6.97 0.85
C ASN A 23 -4.69 7.56 2.22
N GLY A 24 -3.39 7.60 2.52
CA GLY A 24 -2.83 8.21 3.73
C GLY A 24 -2.39 9.68 3.54
N THR A 25 -2.92 10.36 2.51
CA THR A 25 -2.57 11.76 2.22
C THR A 25 -3.30 12.73 3.14
N PRO A 26 -2.62 13.75 3.70
CA PRO A 26 -3.29 14.83 4.45
C PRO A 26 -4.41 15.54 3.68
N ASP A 27 -4.31 15.58 2.34
CA ASP A 27 -5.19 16.35 1.45
C ASP A 27 -6.57 15.71 1.15
N SER A 28 -6.97 14.66 1.87
CA SER A 28 -8.36 14.18 1.88
C SER A 28 -9.31 15.07 2.72
N PHE A 29 -9.08 16.39 2.67
CA PHE A 29 -9.92 17.42 3.32
C PHE A 29 -11.32 17.54 2.69
N SER A 30 -11.58 16.93 1.53
CA SER A 30 -12.93 16.90 0.94
C SER A 30 -13.89 15.95 1.67
N ASP A 31 -13.39 14.97 2.43
CA ASP A 31 -14.19 14.05 3.26
C ASP A 31 -13.94 14.22 4.78
N GLY A 32 -13.31 15.33 5.18
CA GLY A 32 -13.18 15.72 6.59
C GLY A 32 -12.01 15.09 7.36
N GLY A 33 -10.93 14.66 6.70
CA GLY A 33 -9.69 14.22 7.39
C GLY A 33 -9.86 13.00 8.30
N GLN A 34 -10.92 12.21 8.11
CA GLN A 34 -11.35 11.15 9.02
C GLN A 34 -10.41 9.94 9.10
N PHE A 35 -9.38 9.83 8.24
CA PHE A 35 -8.51 8.64 8.15
C PHE A 35 -7.01 8.91 8.32
N ASN A 36 -6.66 10.10 8.84
CA ASN A 36 -5.26 10.54 8.96
C ASN A 36 -4.58 10.14 10.28
N THR A 37 -5.18 9.23 11.05
CA THR A 37 -4.55 8.66 12.24
C THR A 37 -4.34 7.15 12.07
N PRO A 38 -3.32 6.58 12.75
CA PRO A 38 -3.12 5.13 12.83
C PRO A 38 -4.42 4.33 13.09
N GLU A 39 -5.25 4.82 14.01
CA GLU A 39 -6.47 4.15 14.45
C GLU A 39 -7.56 4.19 13.39
N THR A 40 -7.69 5.32 12.70
CA THR A 40 -8.71 5.52 11.68
C THR A 40 -8.37 4.78 10.39
N ALA A 41 -7.09 4.76 10.00
CA ALA A 41 -6.61 3.91 8.92
C ALA A 41 -6.88 2.42 9.22
N ALA A 42 -6.56 1.95 10.42
CA ALA A 42 -6.83 0.58 10.84
C ALA A 42 -8.35 0.24 10.85
N ALA A 43 -9.20 1.18 11.28
CA ALA A 43 -10.64 1.01 11.24
C ALA A 43 -11.17 0.91 9.79
N HIS A 44 -10.66 1.76 8.89
CA HIS A 44 -11.05 1.76 7.49
C HIS A 44 -10.61 0.49 6.76
N VAL A 45 -9.42 -0.04 7.07
CA VAL A 45 -8.96 -1.36 6.60
C VAL A 45 -9.97 -2.45 6.96
N LYS A 46 -10.40 -2.49 8.23
CA LYS A 46 -11.38 -3.48 8.69
C LYS A 46 -12.71 -3.34 7.96
N GLN A 47 -13.20 -2.10 7.81
CA GLN A 47 -14.43 -1.84 7.08
C GLN A 47 -14.33 -2.30 5.61
N MET A 48 -13.25 -1.96 4.91
CA MET A 48 -13.06 -2.40 3.51
C MET A 48 -13.04 -3.93 3.40
N ILE A 49 -12.43 -4.63 4.35
CA ILE A 49 -12.42 -6.09 4.39
C ILE A 49 -13.83 -6.64 4.66
N GLU A 50 -14.58 -6.06 5.59
CA GLU A 50 -15.98 -6.41 5.85
C GLU A 50 -16.87 -6.20 4.62
N ASP A 51 -16.57 -5.16 3.83
CA ASP A 51 -17.25 -4.82 2.57
C ASP A 51 -16.80 -5.71 1.39
N GLY A 52 -15.78 -6.56 1.59
CA GLY A 52 -15.35 -7.58 0.63
C GLY A 52 -14.04 -7.29 -0.11
N ALA A 53 -13.18 -6.40 0.39
CA ALA A 53 -11.84 -6.21 -0.15
C ALA A 53 -10.96 -7.46 0.02
N ASP A 54 -10.30 -7.86 -1.06
CA ASP A 54 -9.36 -8.99 -1.13
C ASP A 54 -7.90 -8.53 -1.00
N ILE A 55 -7.65 -7.24 -1.22
CA ILE A 55 -6.34 -6.59 -1.11
C ILE A 55 -6.60 -5.19 -0.54
N ILE A 56 -5.69 -4.70 0.29
CA ILE A 56 -5.64 -3.28 0.69
C ILE A 56 -4.47 -2.64 -0.03
N ASP A 57 -4.69 -1.51 -0.71
CA ASP A 57 -3.64 -0.75 -1.38
C ASP A 57 -3.39 0.55 -0.63
N LEU A 58 -2.20 0.66 -0.03
CA LEU A 58 -1.81 1.79 0.81
C LEU A 58 -0.88 2.71 0.01
N GLY A 59 -1.36 3.93 -0.26
CA GLY A 59 -0.59 5.01 -0.87
C GLY A 59 -0.62 6.26 0.00
N VAL A 60 0.53 6.93 0.16
CA VAL A 60 0.64 8.18 0.97
C VAL A 60 1.04 9.40 0.14
N GLU A 61 1.26 9.19 -1.15
CA GLU A 61 1.46 10.23 -2.16
C GLU A 61 0.20 10.37 -3.02
N SER A 62 -0.18 11.61 -3.33
CA SER A 62 -1.29 11.88 -4.23
C SER A 62 -0.79 11.92 -5.67
N THR A 63 -1.36 11.10 -6.55
CA THR A 63 -1.12 11.14 -8.00
C THR A 63 -2.10 12.06 -8.75
N ARG A 64 -2.92 12.84 -8.03
CA ARG A 64 -3.92 13.74 -8.64
C ARG A 64 -3.25 14.90 -9.37
N PRO A 65 -3.83 15.41 -10.48
CA PRO A 65 -3.31 16.57 -11.18
C PRO A 65 -3.13 17.79 -10.24
N GLY A 66 -1.92 18.34 -10.20
CA GLY A 66 -1.58 19.50 -9.37
C GLY A 66 -1.12 19.17 -7.95
N SER A 67 -0.96 17.90 -7.59
CA SER A 67 -0.23 17.53 -6.37
C SER A 67 1.25 17.88 -6.49
N THR A 68 1.87 18.22 -5.36
CA THR A 68 3.32 18.32 -5.26
C THR A 68 3.86 16.91 -5.02
N PRO A 69 4.74 16.40 -5.90
CA PRO A 69 5.38 15.11 -5.68
C PRO A 69 6.14 15.09 -4.35
N LEU A 70 6.12 13.94 -3.68
CA LEU A 70 6.92 13.74 -2.47
C LEU A 70 8.30 13.22 -2.84
N THR A 71 9.29 13.57 -2.03
CA THR A 71 10.53 12.79 -1.98
C THR A 71 10.26 11.46 -1.29
N ALA A 72 11.07 10.44 -1.60
CA ALA A 72 10.98 9.15 -0.92
C ALA A 72 11.10 9.26 0.62
N ASP A 73 11.88 10.22 1.14
CA ASP A 73 11.99 10.42 2.59
C ASP A 73 10.71 10.99 3.21
N GLU A 74 10.04 11.94 2.55
CA GLU A 74 8.75 12.47 2.98
C GLU A 74 7.64 11.41 2.88
N GLU A 75 7.69 10.58 1.83
CA GLU A 75 6.78 9.46 1.64
C GLU A 75 6.94 8.43 2.77
N ILE A 76 8.18 8.06 3.11
CA ILE A 76 8.49 7.15 4.23
C ILE A 76 8.04 7.75 5.56
N GLU A 77 8.26 9.03 5.81
CA GLU A 77 7.82 9.70 7.04
C GLU A 77 6.31 9.52 7.24
N ARG A 78 5.51 9.77 6.19
CA ARG A 78 4.05 9.58 6.22
C ARG A 78 3.66 8.10 6.35
N LEU A 79 4.26 7.24 5.54
CA LEU A 79 3.98 5.80 5.53
C LEU A 79 4.31 5.15 6.88
N SER A 80 5.35 5.63 7.57
CA SER A 80 5.78 5.10 8.87
C SER A 80 4.72 5.20 9.96
N LEU A 81 3.83 6.18 9.86
CA LEU A 81 2.73 6.37 10.81
C LEU A 81 1.60 5.36 10.58
N LEU A 82 1.44 4.84 9.36
CA LEU A 82 0.26 4.08 8.95
C LEU A 82 0.53 2.59 8.74
N ILE A 83 1.72 2.24 8.27
CA ILE A 83 2.00 0.89 7.76
C ILE A 83 1.83 -0.22 8.80
N GLU A 84 2.34 -0.04 10.02
CA GLU A 84 2.23 -1.06 11.07
C GLU A 84 0.77 -1.27 11.52
N PRO A 85 -0.01 -0.22 11.86
CA PRO A 85 -1.45 -0.36 12.13
C PRO A 85 -2.24 -1.02 11.01
N VAL A 86 -1.95 -0.66 9.74
CA VAL A 86 -2.62 -1.24 8.56
C VAL A 86 -2.29 -2.73 8.43
N LEU A 87 -1.03 -3.12 8.53
CA LEU A 87 -0.61 -4.52 8.45
C LEU A 87 -1.20 -5.37 9.58
N GLN A 88 -1.31 -4.82 10.78
CA GLN A 88 -1.92 -5.49 11.93
C GLN A 88 -3.44 -5.63 11.80
N ALA A 89 -4.11 -4.61 11.24
CA ALA A 89 -5.55 -4.61 11.05
C ALA A 89 -5.99 -5.48 9.86
N SER A 90 -5.14 -5.64 8.85
CA SER A 90 -5.49 -6.35 7.62
C SER A 90 -5.38 -7.86 7.78
N THR A 91 -6.47 -8.56 7.47
CA THR A 91 -6.50 -10.03 7.31
C THR A 91 -6.23 -10.46 5.87
N VAL A 92 -6.15 -9.52 4.93
CA VAL A 92 -5.85 -9.73 3.51
C VAL A 92 -4.51 -9.10 3.12
N PRO A 93 -3.87 -9.49 1.99
CA PRO A 93 -2.61 -8.89 1.55
C PRO A 93 -2.68 -7.37 1.44
N VAL A 94 -1.58 -6.72 1.78
CA VAL A 94 -1.39 -5.26 1.68
C VAL A 94 -0.40 -4.96 0.55
N SER A 95 -0.89 -4.26 -0.45
CA SER A 95 -0.16 -3.62 -1.53
C SER A 95 0.31 -2.23 -1.12
N ILE A 96 1.43 -1.79 -1.69
CA ILE A 96 1.98 -0.45 -1.49
C ILE A 96 2.01 0.26 -2.83
N ASP A 97 1.28 1.36 -2.91
CA ASP A 97 1.24 2.25 -4.07
C ASP A 97 2.38 3.25 -3.96
N THR A 98 3.49 2.95 -4.64
CA THR A 98 4.67 3.81 -4.69
C THR A 98 5.51 3.53 -5.92
N TYR A 99 6.15 4.58 -6.43
CA TYR A 99 7.13 4.50 -7.51
C TYR A 99 8.56 4.80 -7.01
N HIS A 100 8.76 5.01 -5.71
CA HIS A 100 10.07 5.19 -5.09
C HIS A 100 10.60 3.86 -4.53
N ALA A 101 11.75 3.38 -5.03
CA ALA A 101 12.34 2.11 -4.61
C ALA A 101 12.67 2.10 -3.11
N LYS A 102 13.12 3.24 -2.57
CA LYS A 102 13.42 3.41 -1.15
C LYS A 102 12.16 3.26 -0.28
N THR A 103 11.02 3.79 -0.71
CA THR A 103 9.74 3.64 -0.01
C THR A 103 9.26 2.20 -0.06
N ALA A 104 9.30 1.57 -1.24
CA ALA A 104 8.95 0.16 -1.42
C ALA A 104 9.80 -0.74 -0.53
N GLU A 105 11.12 -0.53 -0.49
CA GLU A 105 12.04 -1.30 0.37
C GLU A 105 11.70 -1.13 1.85
N TYR A 106 11.43 0.10 2.29
CA TYR A 106 10.96 0.36 3.65
C TYR A 106 9.68 -0.44 3.95
N ALA A 107 8.70 -0.40 3.05
CA ALA A 107 7.42 -1.06 3.25
C ALA A 107 7.54 -2.60 3.29
N PHE A 108 8.33 -3.19 2.40
CA PHE A 108 8.58 -4.64 2.42
C PHE A 108 9.36 -5.07 3.65
N SER A 109 10.27 -4.23 4.17
CA SER A 109 10.95 -4.50 5.44
C SER A 109 10.00 -4.59 6.64
N LYS A 110 8.81 -3.97 6.54
CA LYS A 110 7.74 -4.03 7.53
C LYS A 110 6.75 -5.18 7.32
N GLY A 111 6.79 -5.85 6.16
CA GLY A 111 5.93 -6.99 5.84
C GLY A 111 4.80 -6.70 4.85
N ALA A 112 4.91 -5.63 4.05
CA ALA A 112 4.02 -5.47 2.89
C ALA A 112 4.20 -6.59 1.86
N HIS A 113 3.18 -6.82 1.02
CA HIS A 113 3.00 -8.07 0.29
C HIS A 113 3.16 -7.94 -1.22
N ILE A 114 2.76 -6.79 -1.77
CA ILE A 114 2.63 -6.51 -3.21
C ILE A 114 3.17 -5.09 -3.47
N LEU A 115 3.84 -4.89 -4.60
CA LEU A 115 4.10 -3.55 -5.14
C LEU A 115 2.99 -3.18 -6.14
N ASN A 116 2.45 -1.98 -6.02
CA ASN A 116 1.67 -1.34 -7.07
C ASN A 116 2.47 -0.11 -7.55
N ASP A 117 3.09 -0.21 -8.74
CA ASP A 117 3.91 0.87 -9.29
C ASP A 117 3.30 1.37 -10.59
N VAL A 118 2.68 2.54 -10.54
CA VAL A 118 2.04 3.19 -11.69
C VAL A 118 2.98 3.47 -12.87
N TRP A 119 4.30 3.47 -12.64
CA TRP A 119 5.33 3.62 -13.67
C TRP A 119 5.88 2.29 -14.20
N GLY A 120 5.41 1.15 -13.68
CA GLY A 120 5.82 -0.17 -14.15
C GLY A 120 7.33 -0.41 -14.06
N LEU A 121 7.95 -0.02 -12.94
CA LEU A 121 9.39 -0.17 -12.66
C LEU A 121 10.31 0.74 -13.49
N HIS A 122 9.78 1.76 -14.17
CA HIS A 122 10.57 2.62 -15.07
C HIS A 122 11.00 3.95 -14.45
N TYR A 123 10.37 4.41 -13.37
CA TYR A 123 10.70 5.71 -12.77
C TYR A 123 11.98 5.64 -11.93
N ASP A 124 12.00 4.76 -10.93
CA ASP A 124 13.16 4.53 -10.07
C ASP A 124 13.95 3.31 -10.57
N PRO A 125 15.21 3.48 -11.02
CA PRO A 125 16.01 2.40 -11.58
C PRO A 125 16.30 1.26 -10.59
N ASP A 126 16.18 1.50 -9.28
CA ASP A 126 16.45 0.51 -8.25
C ASP A 126 15.21 -0.35 -7.90
N MET A 127 14.01 0.03 -8.37
CA MET A 127 12.74 -0.60 -7.98
C MET A 127 12.72 -2.10 -8.31
N ALA A 128 13.17 -2.48 -9.51
CA ALA A 128 13.21 -3.88 -9.93
C ALA A 128 14.13 -4.73 -9.02
N ALA A 129 15.24 -4.17 -8.55
CA ALA A 129 16.15 -4.85 -7.64
C ALA A 129 15.51 -5.06 -6.25
N VAL A 130 14.77 -4.05 -5.76
CA VAL A 130 14.00 -4.15 -4.51
C VAL A 130 12.93 -5.24 -4.61
N VAL A 131 12.10 -5.24 -5.66
CA VAL A 131 11.08 -6.27 -5.87
C VAL A 131 11.69 -7.67 -5.91
N ALA A 132 12.80 -7.84 -6.63
CA ALA A 132 13.50 -9.12 -6.71
C ALA A 132 14.07 -9.58 -5.37
N LYS A 133 14.61 -8.66 -4.55
CA LYS A 133 15.13 -8.93 -3.21
C LYS A 133 14.05 -9.50 -2.28
N TYR A 134 12.87 -8.90 -2.29
CA TYR A 134 11.76 -9.30 -1.40
C TYR A 134 10.84 -10.38 -2.00
N LYS A 135 10.97 -10.67 -3.30
CA LYS A 135 10.18 -11.67 -4.03
C LYS A 135 8.66 -11.43 -3.93
N VAL A 136 8.27 -10.16 -4.05
CA VAL A 136 6.87 -9.74 -4.04
C VAL A 136 6.29 -9.69 -5.46
N PRO A 137 4.98 -9.92 -5.63
CA PRO A 137 4.30 -9.59 -6.88
C PRO A 137 4.38 -8.08 -7.17
N VAL A 138 4.34 -7.74 -8.46
CA VAL A 138 4.27 -6.36 -8.95
C VAL A 138 3.05 -6.20 -9.85
N ILE A 139 2.37 -5.08 -9.69
CA ILE A 139 1.30 -4.58 -10.58
C ILE A 139 1.87 -3.40 -11.36
#